data_AF-A0A7X9DF76-F1
#
_entry.id   AF-A0A7X9DF76-F1
#
_cell.length_a   1.000
_cell.length_b   1.000
_cell.length_c   1.000
_cell.angle_alpha   90.00
_cell.angle_beta   90.00
_cell.angle_gamma   90.00
#
_symmetry.space_group_name_H-M   'P 1'
#
loop_
_entity.id
_entity.type
_entity.pdbx_description
1 polymer ?
#
loop_
_entity_poly.entity_id
_entity_poly.type
_entity_poly.pdbx_seq_one_letter_code
_entity_poly.pdbx_strand_id
1 'polypeptide(L)'
;MEKVKKRYDELVALIKKYNYYYYTLDKPLVDDATYDELMKELIRIEEQYPDIVRDDSPTKTVGAVIQTSFNEVRHDPPMLSLNNAMDEADMNDFHERCAKLLGTFDIEYCAELKYDGLAVELVYENGIYIQGSTRGDGEVGEDVSENIATIKKVPARLQGNVPEYISVRGEVI
;
A
#
# COMPACT_ATOMS: atom_id res chain seq x y z
N MET A 1 -35.74 -4.34 17.11
CA MET A 1 -34.80 -5.46 16.86
C MET A 1 -34.97 -6.07 15.47
N GLU A 2 -36.15 -6.58 15.08
CA GLU A 2 -36.31 -7.28 13.79
C GLU A 2 -36.03 -6.40 12.55
N LYS A 3 -36.46 -5.12 12.57
CA LYS A 3 -36.12 -4.16 11.51
C LYS A 3 -34.61 -3.88 11.40
N VAL A 4 -33.91 -3.83 12.53
CA VAL A 4 -32.46 -3.57 12.58
C VAL A 4 -31.69 -4.75 12.01
N LYS A 5 -32.06 -5.97 12.43
CA LYS A 5 -31.46 -7.21 11.90
C LYS A 5 -31.67 -7.34 10.39
N LYS A 6 -32.88 -7.01 9.91
CA LYS A 6 -33.17 -7.00 8.47
C LYS A 6 -32.29 -6.00 7.72
N ARG A 7 -32.15 -4.77 8.23
CA ARG A 7 -31.28 -3.75 7.62
C ARG A 7 -29.81 -4.16 7.64
N TYR A 8 -29.36 -4.78 8.72
CA TYR A 8 -28.02 -5.35 8.84
C TYR A 8 -27.76 -6.40 7.74
N ASP A 9 -28.65 -7.38 7.60
CA ASP A 9 -28.52 -8.41 6.57
C ASP A 9 -28.53 -7.83 5.14
N GLU A 10 -29.35 -6.80 4.90
CA GLU A 10 -29.38 -6.08 3.62
C GLU A 10 -28.04 -5.37 3.33
N LEU A 11 -27.48 -4.64 4.30
CA LEU A 11 -26.21 -3.93 4.16
C LEU A 11 -25.05 -4.90 3.92
N VAL A 12 -24.98 -6.00 4.69
CA VAL A 12 -23.98 -7.05 4.50
C VAL A 12 -24.05 -7.62 3.08
N ALA A 13 -25.24 -7.91 2.57
CA ALA A 13 -25.42 -8.44 1.22
C ALA A 13 -25.03 -7.43 0.13
N LEU A 14 -25.43 -6.16 0.29
CA LEU A 14 -25.10 -5.06 -0.64
C LEU A 14 -23.59 -4.84 -0.71
N ILE A 15 -22.94 -4.68 0.43
CA ILE A 15 -21.51 -4.40 0.51
C ILE A 15 -20.70 -5.57 -0.07
N LYS A 16 -21.06 -6.83 0.24
CA LYS A 16 -20.42 -8.00 -0.39
C LYS A 16 -20.56 -8.01 -1.91
N LYS A 17 -21.74 -7.64 -2.42
CA LYS A 17 -21.97 -7.51 -3.85
C LYS A 17 -21.09 -6.42 -4.45
N TYR A 18 -21.04 -5.24 -3.84
CA TYR A 18 -20.21 -4.14 -4.33
C TYR A 18 -18.72 -4.49 -4.31
N ASN A 19 -18.23 -5.13 -3.23
CA ASN A 19 -16.87 -5.64 -3.16
C ASN A 19 -16.56 -6.61 -4.30
N TYR A 20 -17.45 -7.54 -4.61
CA TYR A 20 -17.24 -8.47 -5.73
C TYR A 20 -17.13 -7.73 -7.08
N TYR A 21 -18.01 -6.78 -7.33
CA TYR A 21 -18.01 -6.02 -8.59
C TYR A 21 -16.81 -5.09 -8.72
N TYR A 22 -16.39 -4.46 -7.61
CA TYR A 22 -15.22 -3.60 -7.56
C TYR A 22 -13.93 -4.43 -7.68
N TYR A 23 -13.69 -5.36 -6.75
CA TYR A 23 -12.40 -6.07 -6.65
C TYR A 23 -12.24 -7.26 -7.59
N THR A 24 -13.32 -7.92 -8.02
CA THR A 24 -13.22 -9.14 -8.86
C THR A 24 -13.53 -8.85 -10.33
N LEU A 25 -14.49 -7.97 -10.61
CA LEU A 25 -14.96 -7.72 -11.97
C LEU A 25 -14.43 -6.42 -12.59
N ASP A 26 -13.75 -5.57 -11.81
CA ASP A 26 -13.28 -4.24 -12.21
C ASP A 26 -14.41 -3.40 -12.86
N LYS A 27 -15.61 -3.50 -12.28
CA LYS A 27 -16.85 -2.90 -12.77
C LYS A 27 -17.68 -2.39 -11.59
N PRO A 28 -17.30 -1.28 -10.96
CA PRO A 28 -18.02 -0.72 -9.81
C PRO A 28 -19.49 -0.47 -10.16
N LEU A 29 -20.40 -0.86 -9.26
CA LEU A 29 -21.85 -0.66 -9.42
C LEU A 29 -22.34 0.65 -8.82
N VAL A 30 -21.53 1.24 -7.93
CA VAL A 30 -21.80 2.48 -7.20
C VAL A 30 -20.49 3.26 -7.11
N ASP A 31 -20.60 4.57 -6.90
CA ASP A 31 -19.44 5.40 -6.57
C ASP A 31 -18.98 5.19 -5.11
N ASP A 32 -17.76 5.66 -4.83
CA ASP A 32 -17.12 5.48 -3.52
C ASP A 32 -17.91 6.18 -2.40
N ALA A 33 -18.54 7.33 -2.68
CA ALA A 33 -19.35 8.05 -1.70
C ALA A 33 -20.57 7.23 -1.24
N THR A 34 -21.27 6.60 -2.18
CA THR A 34 -22.41 5.72 -1.89
C THR A 34 -21.95 4.49 -1.11
N TYR A 35 -20.81 3.89 -1.47
CA TYR A 35 -20.25 2.77 -0.75
C TYR A 35 -19.92 3.13 0.71
N ASP A 36 -19.23 4.25 0.90
CA ASP A 36 -18.82 4.76 2.21
C ASP A 36 -20.00 5.03 3.13
N GLU A 37 -21.09 5.59 2.61
CA GLU A 37 -22.32 5.83 3.38
C GLU A 37 -22.92 4.51 3.92
N LEU A 38 -22.97 3.48 3.08
CA LEU A 38 -23.49 2.17 3.44
C LEU A 38 -22.57 1.46 4.44
N MET A 39 -21.25 1.56 4.27
CA MET A 39 -20.28 1.01 5.21
C MET A 39 -20.37 1.70 6.58
N LYS A 40 -20.48 3.02 6.61
CA LYS A 40 -20.70 3.80 7.85
C LYS A 40 -22.02 3.45 8.53
N GLU A 41 -23.07 3.15 7.77
CA GLU A 41 -24.33 2.66 8.33
C GLU A 41 -24.15 1.27 8.97
N LEU A 42 -23.45 0.35 8.28
CA LEU A 42 -23.16 -0.98 8.80
C LEU A 42 -22.38 -0.91 10.11
N ILE A 43 -21.27 -0.16 10.14
CA ILE A 43 -20.44 0.04 11.35
C ILE A 43 -21.29 0.57 12.51
N ARG A 44 -22.12 1.60 12.28
CA ARG A 44 -23.00 2.16 13.32
C ARG A 44 -23.97 1.14 13.90
N ILE A 45 -24.50 0.23 13.07
CA ILE A 45 -25.37 -0.84 13.53
C ILE A 45 -24.57 -1.84 14.37
N GLU A 46 -23.36 -2.21 13.97
CA GLU A 46 -22.53 -3.15 14.71
C GLU A 46 -22.05 -2.61 16.07
N GLU A 47 -21.72 -1.31 16.13
CA GLU A 47 -21.39 -0.62 17.38
C GLU A 47 -22.58 -0.57 18.35
N GLN A 48 -23.78 -0.32 17.84
CA GLN A 48 -25.00 -0.24 18.66
C GLN A 48 -25.54 -1.62 19.06
N TYR A 49 -25.27 -2.67 18.27
CA TYR A 49 -25.79 -4.02 18.49
C TYR A 49 -24.70 -5.09 18.30
N PRO A 50 -23.73 -5.21 19.24
CA PRO A 50 -22.65 -6.19 19.12
C PRO A 50 -23.12 -7.65 19.01
N ASP A 51 -24.27 -7.97 19.62
CA ASP A 51 -24.82 -9.34 19.66
C ASP A 51 -25.31 -9.87 18.31
N ILE A 52 -25.54 -9.00 17.31
CA ILE A 52 -25.99 -9.41 15.98
C ILE A 52 -24.87 -9.45 14.94
N VAL A 53 -23.65 -9.07 15.33
CA VAL A 53 -22.50 -9.00 14.44
C VAL A 53 -22.08 -10.40 14.01
N ARG A 54 -22.15 -10.68 12.71
CA ARG A 54 -21.73 -11.95 12.14
C ARG A 54 -20.21 -12.02 11.99
N ASP A 55 -19.65 -13.23 11.96
CA ASP A 55 -18.21 -13.43 11.73
C ASP A 55 -17.80 -13.15 10.29
N ASP A 56 -18.73 -13.31 9.35
CA ASP A 56 -18.52 -13.02 7.93
C ASP A 56 -18.91 -11.58 7.55
N SER A 57 -18.98 -10.66 8.53
CA SER A 57 -19.29 -9.27 8.25
C SER A 57 -18.18 -8.62 7.42
N PRO A 58 -18.53 -7.78 6.41
CA PRO A 58 -17.55 -7.02 5.65
C PRO A 58 -16.61 -6.21 6.56
N THR A 59 -17.10 -5.62 7.65
CA THR A 59 -16.30 -4.85 8.62
C THR A 59 -15.22 -5.67 9.34
N LYS A 60 -15.37 -7.00 9.41
CA LYS A 60 -14.38 -7.92 9.97
C LYS A 60 -13.41 -8.46 8.92
N THR A 61 -13.66 -8.21 7.64
CA THR A 61 -12.77 -8.65 6.55
C THR A 61 -11.63 -7.65 6.43
N VAL A 62 -10.39 -8.13 6.58
CA VAL A 62 -9.17 -7.35 6.36
C VAL A 62 -9.24 -6.70 4.95
N GLY A 63 -9.24 -5.38 4.87
CA GLY A 63 -9.32 -4.58 3.63
C GLY A 63 -10.70 -4.00 3.27
N ALA A 64 -11.71 -4.04 4.16
CA ALA A 64 -13.05 -3.50 3.87
C ALA A 64 -13.21 -1.98 4.06
N VAL A 65 -12.23 -1.31 4.64
CA VAL A 65 -12.16 0.15 4.69
C VAL A 65 -10.78 0.54 4.20
N ILE A 66 -10.55 0.48 2.88
CA ILE A 66 -9.44 1.24 2.32
C ILE A 66 -9.75 2.70 2.65
N GLN A 67 -8.97 3.30 3.54
CA GLN A 67 -9.20 4.68 3.94
C GLN A 67 -9.23 5.56 2.68
N THR A 68 -10.32 6.31 2.48
CA THR A 68 -10.43 7.31 1.42
C THR A 68 -9.58 8.55 1.70
N SER A 69 -8.98 8.63 2.88
CA SER A 69 -7.95 9.59 3.27
C SER A 69 -6.71 8.84 3.74
N PHE A 70 -5.63 8.92 2.96
CA PHE A 70 -4.35 8.39 3.39
C PHE A 70 -3.72 9.32 4.43
N ASN A 71 -3.17 8.74 5.49
CA ASN A 71 -2.36 9.50 6.43
C ASN A 71 -1.00 9.82 5.77
N GLU A 72 -0.45 10.98 6.08
CA GLU A 72 0.91 11.32 5.65
C GLU A 72 1.94 10.48 6.42
N VAL A 73 2.91 9.94 5.69
CA VAL A 73 4.07 9.22 6.23
C VAL A 73 5.31 9.99 5.86
N ARG A 74 6.04 10.49 6.86
CA ARG A 74 7.34 11.13 6.63
C ARG A 74 8.43 10.06 6.54
N HIS A 75 9.17 10.06 5.45
CA HIS A 75 10.29 9.14 5.24
C HIS A 75 11.52 9.63 6.00
N ASP A 76 12.20 8.69 6.66
CA ASP A 76 13.51 8.90 7.26
C ASP A 76 14.43 7.69 6.99
N PRO A 77 15.45 7.83 6.12
CA PRO A 77 15.82 9.05 5.38
C PRO A 77 14.84 9.36 4.23
N PRO A 78 14.89 10.53 3.59
CA PRO A 78 14.09 10.82 2.40
C PRO A 78 14.28 9.78 1.26
N MET A 79 13.23 9.58 0.46
CA MET A 79 13.24 8.79 -0.78
C MET A 79 13.71 9.63 -1.97
N LEU A 80 14.92 9.33 -2.45
CA LEU A 80 15.52 10.03 -3.59
C LEU A 80 14.86 9.65 -4.92
N SER A 81 15.04 10.52 -5.91
CA SER A 81 14.80 10.18 -7.32
C SER A 81 16.14 9.92 -8.03
N LEU A 82 16.06 9.36 -9.23
CA LEU A 82 17.21 9.16 -10.10
C LEU A 82 17.21 10.22 -11.21
N ASN A 83 18.39 10.76 -11.52
CA ASN A 83 18.59 11.49 -12.76
C ASN A 83 18.62 10.51 -13.93
N ASN A 84 18.19 10.99 -15.10
CA ASN A 84 18.15 10.18 -16.32
C ASN A 84 19.39 10.44 -17.19
N ALA A 85 19.79 9.41 -17.93
CA ALA A 85 20.70 9.48 -19.06
C ALA A 85 19.94 9.00 -20.29
N MET A 86 19.96 9.77 -21.37
CA MET A 86 19.17 9.47 -22.58
C MET A 86 20.02 8.79 -23.66
N ASP A 87 21.34 8.92 -23.59
CA ASP A 87 22.27 8.34 -24.54
C ASP A 87 23.60 7.90 -23.88
N GLU A 88 24.50 7.36 -24.71
CA GLU A 88 25.81 6.88 -24.28
C GLU A 88 26.73 8.00 -23.79
N ALA A 89 26.58 9.22 -24.32
CA ALA A 89 27.40 10.36 -23.90
C ALA A 89 27.03 10.78 -22.46
N ASP A 90 25.74 10.84 -22.13
CA ASP A 90 25.26 11.09 -20.77
C ASP A 90 25.81 10.06 -19.77
N MET A 91 25.86 8.79 -20.18
CA MET A 91 26.40 7.70 -19.35
C MET A 91 27.91 7.82 -19.15
N ASN A 92 28.66 8.18 -20.20
CA ASN A 92 30.10 8.44 -20.10
C ASN A 92 30.39 9.62 -19.18
N ASP A 93 29.62 10.71 -19.30
CA ASP A 93 29.73 11.87 -18.42
C ASP A 93 29.43 11.52 -16.96
N PHE A 94 28.42 10.68 -16.71
CA PHE A 94 28.14 10.15 -15.38
C PHE A 94 29.32 9.34 -14.84
N HIS A 95 29.84 8.40 -15.63
CA HIS A 95 30.99 7.58 -15.24
C HIS A 95 32.23 8.44 -14.94
N GLU A 96 32.54 9.44 -15.76
CA GLU A 96 33.64 10.36 -15.52
C GLU A 96 33.48 11.14 -14.21
N ARG A 97 32.27 11.62 -13.89
CA ARG A 97 32.01 12.33 -12.63
C ARG A 97 32.25 11.40 -11.44
N CYS A 98 31.74 10.17 -11.49
CA CYS A 98 31.99 9.16 -10.46
C CYS A 98 33.48 8.85 -10.31
N ALA A 99 34.19 8.67 -11.43
CA ALA A 99 35.61 8.37 -11.42
C ALA A 99 36.45 9.49 -10.81
N LYS A 100 36.12 10.75 -11.12
CA LYS A 100 36.76 11.92 -10.51
C LYS A 100 36.51 12.00 -9.00
N LEU A 101 35.29 11.68 -8.54
CA LEU A 101 34.94 11.68 -7.12
C LEU A 101 35.63 10.55 -6.33
N LEU A 102 35.77 9.37 -6.94
CA LEU A 102 36.37 8.18 -6.31
C LEU A 102 37.89 8.09 -6.49
N GLY A 103 38.46 8.84 -7.44
CA GLY A 103 39.89 8.80 -7.77
C GLY A 103 40.31 7.55 -8.57
N THR A 104 39.35 6.83 -9.17
CA THR A 104 39.59 5.63 -9.97
C THR A 104 38.55 5.50 -11.10
N PHE A 105 38.96 4.97 -12.25
CA PHE A 105 38.06 4.63 -13.35
C PHE A 105 37.56 3.18 -13.28
N ASP A 106 38.20 2.35 -12.45
CA ASP A 106 37.77 0.98 -12.21
C ASP A 106 36.63 1.00 -11.17
N ILE A 107 35.39 1.08 -11.67
CA ILE A 107 34.16 1.19 -10.87
C ILE A 107 33.25 0.02 -11.23
N GLU A 108 32.87 -0.76 -10.22
CA GLU A 108 31.83 -1.78 -10.35
C GLU A 108 30.44 -1.15 -10.19
N TYR A 109 29.52 -1.50 -11.08
CA TYR A 109 28.14 -1.02 -11.07
C TYR A 109 27.17 -2.19 -10.86
N CYS A 110 26.14 -1.99 -10.04
CA CYS A 110 24.94 -2.83 -10.05
C CYS A 110 23.99 -2.29 -11.12
N ALA A 111 23.63 -3.12 -12.10
CA ALA A 111 22.67 -2.76 -13.13
C ALA A 111 21.35 -3.51 -12.88
N GLU A 112 20.28 -2.75 -12.69
CA GLU A 112 18.94 -3.26 -12.41
C GLU A 112 17.96 -2.82 -13.49
N LEU A 113 16.91 -3.61 -13.74
CA LEU A 113 15.84 -3.20 -14.64
C LEU A 113 15.05 -2.04 -14.00
N LYS A 114 14.88 -0.95 -14.76
CA LYS A 114 13.99 0.13 -14.36
C LYS A 114 12.54 -0.30 -14.59
N TYR A 115 11.86 -0.64 -13.51
CA TYR A 115 10.42 -0.85 -13.54
C TYR A 115 9.68 0.48 -13.72
N ASP A 116 8.52 0.42 -14.38
CA ASP A 116 7.64 1.56 -14.62
C ASP A 116 6.38 1.35 -13.78
N GLY A 117 6.46 1.74 -12.52
CA GLY A 117 5.41 1.50 -11.54
C GLY A 117 5.33 2.62 -10.52
N LEU A 118 4.96 2.25 -9.29
CA LEU A 118 4.93 3.16 -8.16
C LEU A 118 6.01 2.77 -7.15
N ALA A 119 6.89 3.71 -6.84
CA ALA A 119 7.86 3.57 -5.76
C ALA A 119 7.15 3.55 -4.40
N VAL A 120 7.48 2.55 -3.59
CA VAL A 120 6.93 2.36 -2.24
C VAL A 120 8.03 2.02 -1.24
N GLU A 121 7.74 2.29 0.02
CA GLU A 121 8.53 1.90 1.17
C GLU A 121 7.71 0.95 2.05
N LEU A 122 8.32 -0.14 2.49
CA LEU A 122 7.76 -1.07 3.46
C LEU A 122 8.63 -1.12 4.70
N VAL A 123 8.03 -0.84 5.85
CA VAL A 123 8.69 -0.87 7.15
C VAL A 123 8.35 -2.18 7.86
N TYR A 124 9.38 -2.83 8.37
CA TYR A 124 9.28 -4.00 9.22
C TYR A 124 9.96 -3.75 10.55
N GLU A 125 9.28 -4.12 11.64
CA GLU A 125 9.84 -4.13 12.98
C GLU A 125 9.90 -5.56 13.50
N ASN A 126 11.09 -5.98 13.97
CA ASN A 126 11.37 -7.35 14.39
C ASN A 126 10.95 -8.37 13.31
N GLY A 127 11.14 -7.99 12.05
CA GLY A 127 10.74 -8.74 10.87
C GLY A 127 9.24 -8.85 10.61
N ILE A 128 8.38 -8.14 11.33
CA ILE A 128 6.92 -8.10 11.09
C ILE A 128 6.61 -6.84 10.28
N TYR A 129 5.83 -6.97 9.22
CA TYR A 129 5.38 -5.84 8.42
C TYR A 129 4.46 -4.94 9.25
N ILE A 130 4.78 -3.64 9.34
CA ILE A 130 4.02 -2.69 10.15
C ILE A 130 3.45 -1.51 9.35
N GLN A 131 4.11 -1.08 8.27
CA GLN A 131 3.67 0.07 7.49
C GLN A 131 4.15 -0.02 6.03
N GLY A 132 3.30 0.41 5.11
CA GLY A 132 3.63 0.62 3.71
C GLY A 132 3.24 2.02 3.28
N SER A 133 4.09 2.71 2.53
CA SER A 133 3.85 4.08 2.08
C SER A 133 4.27 4.31 0.64
N THR A 134 3.55 5.19 -0.07
CA THR A 134 3.98 5.68 -1.38
C THR A 134 5.21 6.58 -1.22
N ARG A 135 5.94 6.84 -2.32
CA ARG A 135 7.04 7.82 -2.29
C ARG A 135 6.57 9.26 -2.06
N GLY A 136 5.38 9.61 -2.56
CA GLY A 136 4.91 11.00 -2.64
C GLY A 136 5.95 11.94 -3.29
N ASP A 137 6.31 13.02 -2.58
CA ASP A 137 7.32 13.98 -3.04
C ASP A 137 8.77 13.54 -2.76
N GLY A 138 8.95 12.47 -1.97
CA GLY A 138 10.23 11.95 -1.52
C GLY A 138 10.53 12.24 -0.05
N GLU A 139 9.89 13.24 0.56
CA GLU A 139 9.94 13.45 2.01
C GLU A 139 8.69 12.93 2.70
N VAL A 140 7.53 13.12 2.08
CA VAL A 140 6.23 12.72 2.60
C VAL A 140 5.48 11.91 1.55
N GLY A 141 5.07 10.72 1.96
CA GLY A 141 4.22 9.81 1.21
C GLY A 141 2.86 9.62 1.85
N GLU A 142 2.08 8.72 1.27
CA GLU A 142 0.76 8.33 1.74
C GLU A 142 0.82 6.92 2.34
N ASP A 143 0.20 6.71 3.51
CA ASP A 143 0.08 5.39 4.14
C ASP A 143 -0.85 4.49 3.32
N VAL A 144 -0.27 3.51 2.64
CA VAL A 144 -0.97 2.52 1.81
C VAL A 144 -0.79 1.11 2.40
N SER A 145 -0.68 1.02 3.72
CA SER A 145 -0.31 -0.23 4.42
C SER A 145 -1.25 -1.38 4.09
N GLU A 146 -2.56 -1.10 4.06
CA GLU A 146 -3.59 -2.09 3.74
C GLU A 146 -3.51 -2.54 2.28
N ASN A 147 -3.32 -1.61 1.34
CA ASN A 147 -3.18 -1.93 -0.09
C ASN A 147 -1.96 -2.85 -0.32
N ILE A 148 -0.82 -2.51 0.28
CA ILE A 148 0.41 -3.30 0.19
C ILE A 148 0.24 -4.69 0.82
N ALA A 149 -0.49 -4.80 1.95
CA ALA A 149 -0.75 -6.08 2.59
C ALA A 149 -1.57 -7.05 1.70
N THR A 150 -2.29 -6.55 0.69
CA THR A 150 -3.00 -7.40 -0.29
C THR A 150 -2.07 -8.05 -1.33
N ILE A 151 -0.83 -7.55 -1.48
CA ILE A 151 0.13 -8.02 -2.47
C ILE A 151 0.73 -9.35 -2.00
N LYS A 152 0.34 -10.46 -2.65
CA LYS A 152 0.76 -11.83 -2.27
C LYS A 152 2.28 -12.05 -2.15
N LYS A 153 3.07 -11.28 -2.89
CA LYS A 153 4.54 -11.39 -2.87
C LYS A 153 5.19 -10.61 -1.72
N VAL A 154 4.44 -9.73 -1.06
CA VAL A 154 4.89 -9.02 0.13
C VAL A 154 4.68 -9.94 1.34
N PRO A 155 5.74 -10.37 2.02
CA PRO A 155 5.61 -11.25 3.17
C PRO A 155 5.12 -10.46 4.39
N ALA A 156 4.13 -10.97 5.12
CA ALA A 156 3.75 -10.38 6.41
C ALA A 156 4.86 -10.50 7.48
N ARG A 157 5.81 -11.44 7.29
CA ARG A 157 6.98 -11.64 8.15
C ARG A 157 8.21 -12.04 7.35
N LEU A 158 9.32 -11.35 7.57
CA LEU A 158 10.64 -11.66 7.03
C LEU A 158 11.23 -12.90 7.73
N GLN A 159 12.00 -13.69 6.97
CA GLN A 159 12.65 -14.90 7.48
C GLN A 159 14.16 -14.69 7.66
N GLY A 160 14.74 -15.37 8.64
CA GLY A 160 16.19 -15.34 8.90
C GLY A 160 16.60 -14.38 10.00
N ASN A 161 17.83 -13.89 9.93
CA ASN A 161 18.37 -12.90 10.87
C ASN A 161 17.97 -11.49 10.41
N VAL A 162 16.88 -10.98 10.96
CA VAL A 162 16.28 -9.70 10.55
C VAL A 162 16.64 -8.61 11.56
N PRO A 163 17.00 -7.39 11.13
CA PRO A 163 17.17 -6.26 12.04
C PRO A 163 15.91 -5.96 12.85
N GLU A 164 16.08 -5.26 13.98
CA GLU A 164 14.96 -4.76 14.79
C GLU A 164 14.07 -3.80 14.00
N TYR A 165 14.67 -2.99 13.13
CA TYR A 165 13.97 -2.09 12.22
C TYR A 165 14.59 -2.17 10.83
N ILE A 166 13.78 -2.35 9.79
CA ILE A 166 14.22 -2.29 8.40
C ILE A 166 13.16 -1.62 7.53
N SER A 167 13.59 -0.66 6.73
CA SER A 167 12.83 -0.12 5.61
C SER A 167 13.31 -0.78 4.31
N VAL A 168 12.38 -1.30 3.53
CA VAL A 168 12.61 -1.90 2.22
C VAL A 168 11.93 -1.05 1.16
N ARG A 169 12.68 -0.59 0.16
CA ARG A 169 12.16 0.24 -0.94
C ARG A 169 12.13 -0.57 -2.22
N GLY A 170 11.07 -0.38 -3.01
CA GLY A 170 10.91 -1.07 -4.28
C GLY A 170 9.77 -0.49 -5.11
N GLU A 171 9.48 -1.16 -6.21
CA GLU A 171 8.45 -0.75 -7.16
C GLU A 171 7.27 -1.74 -7.13
N VAL A 172 6.04 -1.21 -7.12
CA VAL A 172 4.82 -1.97 -7.35
C VAL A 172 4.37 -1.75 -8.80
N ILE A 173 4.05 -2.85 -9.49
CA ILE A 173 3.62 -2.91 -10.90
C ILE A 173 2.37 -3.78 -11.06
#